data_AF-A0A385FXX8-F1
#
_entry.id   AF-A0A385FXX8-F1
#
_cell.length_a   1.000
_cell.length_b   1.000
_cell.length_c   1.000
_cell.angle_alpha   90.00
_cell.angle_beta   90.00
_cell.angle_gamma   90.00
#
_symmetry.space_group_name_H-M   'P 1'
#
loop_
_entity.id
_entity.type
_entity.pdbx_description
1 polymer ?
#
loop_
_entity_poly.entity_id
_entity_poly.type
_entity_poly.pdbx_seq_one_letter_code
_entity_poly.pdbx_strand_id
1 'polypeptide(L)'
;MHPQIQAFQQAAAAMKNERYWSYDENGTDERKFLASLGEVLTEVAFQLDRHKILDKAGLEAYRKAAPVSMPSFAETSAEVILLGALQNRMEELDGKDQ
;
A
#
# COMPACT_ATOMS: atom_id res chain seq x y z
N MET A 1 23.43 9.50 -9.87
CA MET A 1 21.98 9.36 -9.60
C MET A 1 21.82 8.81 -8.18
N HIS A 2 20.88 9.31 -7.37
CA HIS A 2 20.70 8.80 -6.00
C HIS A 2 20.20 7.34 -6.04
N PRO A 3 20.76 6.38 -5.28
CA PRO A 3 20.40 4.97 -5.37
C PRO A 3 18.91 4.69 -5.16
N GLN A 4 18.25 5.40 -4.24
CA GLN A 4 16.81 5.24 -4.01
C GLN A 4 15.98 5.65 -5.24
N ILE A 5 16.35 6.75 -5.90
CA ILE A 5 15.65 7.21 -7.11
C ILE A 5 15.74 6.14 -8.20
N GLN A 6 16.92 5.53 -8.35
CA GLN A 6 17.13 4.44 -9.31
C GLN A 6 16.28 3.21 -8.98
N ALA A 7 16.25 2.80 -7.72
CA ALA A 7 15.45 1.66 -7.28
C ALA A 7 13.96 1.88 -7.54
N PHE A 8 13.42 3.04 -7.19
CA PHE A 8 12.01 3.38 -7.45
C PHE A 8 11.68 3.40 -8.94
N GLN A 9 12.56 3.96 -9.78
CA GLN A 9 12.35 3.97 -11.23
C GLN A 9 12.34 2.56 -11.83
N GLN A 10 13.26 1.71 -11.40
CA GLN A 10 13.33 0.31 -11.86
C GLN A 10 12.14 -0.50 -11.40
N ALA A 11 11.73 -0.36 -10.13
CA ALA A 11 10.54 -1.01 -9.59
C ALA A 11 9.26 -0.56 -10.33
N ALA A 12 9.10 0.75 -10.57
CA ALA A 12 7.97 1.29 -11.32
C ALA A 12 7.92 0.75 -12.76
N ALA A 13 9.07 0.63 -13.43
CA ALA A 13 9.16 0.05 -14.76
C ALA A 13 8.79 -1.44 -14.77
N ALA A 14 9.29 -2.22 -13.82
CA ALA A 14 8.96 -3.64 -13.67
C ALA A 14 7.45 -3.84 -13.41
N MET A 15 6.89 -3.13 -12.43
CA MET A 15 5.45 -3.18 -12.12
C MET A 15 4.57 -2.78 -13.30
N LYS A 16 5.01 -1.80 -14.11
CA LYS A 16 4.28 -1.40 -15.31
C LYS A 16 4.25 -2.51 -16.36
N ASN A 17 5.36 -3.22 -16.54
CA ASN A 17 5.47 -4.30 -17.52
C ASN A 17 4.64 -5.53 -17.12
N GLU A 18 4.54 -5.80 -15.82
CA GLU A 18 3.77 -6.91 -15.26
C GLU A 18 2.35 -6.48 -14.82
N ARG A 19 1.83 -5.34 -15.31
CA ARG A 19 0.54 -4.77 -14.86
C ARG A 19 -0.65 -5.73 -14.95
N TYR A 20 -0.63 -6.63 -15.93
CA TYR A 20 -1.69 -7.60 -16.18
C TYR A 20 -1.32 -9.01 -15.73
N TRP A 21 -0.24 -9.14 -14.95
CA TRP A 21 0.10 -10.41 -14.33
C TRP A 21 -1.05 -10.85 -13.41
N SER A 22 -1.52 -12.08 -13.62
CA SER A 22 -2.55 -12.71 -12.81
C SER A 22 -1.89 -13.62 -11.78
N TYR A 23 -2.29 -13.48 -10.52
CA TYR A 23 -1.82 -14.31 -9.42
C TYR A 23 -2.25 -15.77 -9.58
N ASP A 24 -1.57 -16.66 -8.85
CA ASP A 24 -1.88 -18.08 -8.80
C ASP A 24 -3.27 -18.32 -8.18
N GLU A 25 -3.90 -19.45 -8.54
CA GLU A 25 -5.23 -19.82 -8.03
C GLU A 25 -5.28 -19.95 -6.50
N ASN A 26 -4.12 -20.21 -5.87
CA ASN A 26 -3.99 -20.35 -4.41
C ASN A 26 -3.61 -19.05 -3.70
N GLY A 27 -3.52 -17.91 -4.41
CA GLY A 27 -3.20 -16.60 -3.85
C GLY A 27 -1.84 -16.52 -3.11
N THR A 28 -0.95 -17.49 -3.31
CA THR A 28 0.35 -17.54 -2.64
C THR A 28 1.26 -16.42 -3.14
N ASP A 29 1.23 -16.18 -4.45
CA ASP A 29 2.03 -15.13 -5.07
C ASP A 29 1.42 -13.74 -4.83
N GLU A 30 0.08 -13.64 -4.73
CA GLU A 30 -0.59 -12.41 -4.29
C GLU A 30 -0.14 -12.02 -2.87
N ARG A 31 -0.13 -12.96 -1.93
CA ARG A 31 0.33 -12.71 -0.55
C ARG A 31 1.77 -12.26 -0.48
N LYS A 32 2.69 -12.96 -1.16
CA LYS A 32 4.11 -12.57 -1.18
C LYS A 32 4.31 -11.18 -1.78
N PHE A 33 3.56 -10.87 -2.83
CA PHE A 33 3.60 -9.55 -3.46
C PHE A 33 3.11 -8.47 -2.50
N LEU A 34 1.93 -8.65 -1.88
CA LEU A 34 1.37 -7.68 -0.93
C LEU A 34 2.25 -7.49 0.31
N ALA A 35 2.83 -8.57 0.85
CA ALA A 35 3.79 -8.49 1.94
C ALA A 35 5.02 -7.65 1.56
N SER A 36 5.60 -7.91 0.38
CA SER A 36 6.75 -7.14 -0.14
C SER A 36 6.39 -5.68 -0.41
N LEU A 37 5.17 -5.42 -0.87
CA LEU A 37 4.64 -4.09 -1.11
C LEU A 37 4.50 -3.28 0.18
N GLY A 38 4.27 -3.93 1.34
CA GLY A 38 4.16 -3.26 2.64
C GLY A 38 5.41 -2.48 3.03
N GLU A 39 6.59 -3.05 2.84
CA GLU A 39 7.86 -2.37 3.13
C GLU A 39 8.06 -1.13 2.23
N VAL A 40 7.75 -1.28 0.95
CA VAL A 40 7.85 -0.17 -0.02
C VAL A 40 6.81 0.92 0.29
N LEU A 41 5.57 0.53 0.63
CA LEU A 41 4.50 1.45 0.98
C LEU A 41 4.81 2.24 2.25
N THR A 42 5.54 1.66 3.19
CA THR A 42 5.98 2.35 4.41
C THR A 42 6.88 3.53 4.05
N GLU A 43 7.88 3.31 3.19
CA GLU A 43 8.76 4.39 2.72
C GLU A 43 7.99 5.41 1.87
N VAL A 44 7.11 4.96 0.97
CA VAL A 44 6.28 5.87 0.16
C VAL A 44 5.41 6.74 1.05
N ALA A 45 4.74 6.17 2.06
CA ALA A 45 3.91 6.90 3.01
C ALA A 45 4.72 7.96 3.75
N PHE A 46 5.90 7.60 4.27
CA PHE A 46 6.81 8.54 4.91
C PHE A 46 7.15 9.73 3.99
N GLN A 47 7.49 9.48 2.73
CA GLN A 47 7.81 10.54 1.77
C GLN A 47 6.58 11.41 1.46
N LEU A 48 5.39 10.83 1.31
CA LEU A 48 4.15 11.58 1.09
C LEU A 48 3.84 12.52 2.26
N ASP A 49 3.94 12.02 3.49
CA ASP A 49 3.70 12.80 4.71
C ASP A 49 4.77 13.88 4.89
N ARG A 50 6.06 13.53 4.73
CA ARG A 50 7.21 14.45 4.83
C ARG A 50 7.09 15.63 3.86
N HIS A 51 6.67 15.35 2.63
CA HIS A 51 6.57 16.34 1.57
C HIS A 51 5.18 16.97 1.45
N LYS A 52 4.23 16.60 2.33
CA LYS A 52 2.84 17.08 2.32
C LYS A 52 2.18 16.95 0.94
N ILE A 53 2.46 15.84 0.26
CA ILE A 53 1.94 15.57 -1.09
C ILE A 53 0.42 15.42 -1.05
N LEU A 54 -0.09 14.83 0.03
CA LEU A 54 -1.52 14.76 0.34
C LEU A 54 -1.82 15.72 1.48
N ASP A 55 -2.83 16.57 1.29
CA ASP A 55 -3.30 17.43 2.37
C ASP A 55 -4.19 16.65 3.35
N LYS A 56 -4.35 17.22 4.54
CA LYS A 56 -5.14 16.59 5.61
C LYS A 56 -6.59 16.37 5.19
N ALA A 57 -7.17 17.26 4.39
CA ALA A 57 -8.54 17.14 3.91
C ALA A 57 -8.71 15.95 2.96
N GLY A 58 -7.77 15.73 2.04
CA GLY A 58 -7.75 14.58 1.15
C GLY A 58 -7.58 13.27 1.90
N LEU A 59 -6.64 13.23 2.86
CA LEU A 59 -6.43 12.05 3.70
C LEU A 59 -7.69 11.67 4.51
N GLU A 60 -8.39 12.64 5.08
CA GLU A 60 -9.66 12.43 5.79
C GLU A 60 -10.79 11.99 4.84
N ALA A 61 -10.84 12.52 3.62
CA ALA A 61 -11.80 12.08 2.61
C ALA A 61 -11.57 10.61 2.23
N TYR A 62 -10.31 10.22 2.03
CA TYR A 62 -9.95 8.81 1.80
C TYR A 62 -10.35 7.93 2.97
N ARG A 63 -10.07 8.35 4.21
CA ARG A 63 -10.45 7.61 5.42
C ARG A 63 -11.95 7.32 5.49
N LYS A 64 -12.77 8.32 5.14
CA LYS A 64 -14.24 8.20 5.15
C LYS A 64 -14.79 7.34 4.04
N ALA A 65 -14.13 7.35 2.88
CA ALA A 65 -14.52 6.57 1.70
C ALA A 65 -13.97 5.15 1.74
N ALA A 66 -12.93 4.89 2.53
CA ALA A 66 -12.33 3.57 2.66
C ALA A 66 -13.39 2.58 3.16
N PRO A 67 -13.58 1.43 2.48
CA PRO A 67 -14.54 0.42 2.89
C PRO A 67 -14.11 -0.33 4.15
N VAL A 68 -13.03 0.11 4.81
CA VAL A 68 -12.40 -0.62 5.90
C VAL A 68 -12.25 0.20 7.17
N SER A 69 -12.40 -0.50 8.29
CA SER A 69 -12.33 0.06 9.64
C SER A 69 -10.89 0.47 9.95
N MET A 70 -10.62 1.78 9.87
CA MET A 70 -9.33 2.35 10.26
C MET A 70 -9.32 2.68 11.76
N PRO A 71 -8.20 2.46 12.48
CA PRO A 71 -8.13 2.68 13.93
C PRO A 71 -8.52 4.10 14.33
N SER A 72 -9.64 4.28 15.03
CA SER A 72 -10.22 5.60 15.35
C SER A 72 -9.33 6.50 16.21
N PHE A 73 -8.35 5.91 16.92
CA PHE A 73 -7.41 6.63 17.78
C PHE A 73 -6.15 7.14 17.05
N ALA A 74 -5.91 6.71 15.81
CA ALA A 74 -4.75 7.15 15.02
C ALA A 74 -5.07 8.44 14.24
N GLU A 75 -4.15 9.40 14.24
CA GLU A 75 -4.24 10.56 13.33
C GLU A 75 -4.19 10.07 11.87
N THR A 76 -5.00 10.70 11.01
CA THR A 76 -5.05 10.31 9.60
C THR A 76 -3.80 10.79 8.87
N SER A 77 -2.96 9.84 8.47
CA SER A 77 -1.75 10.04 7.67
C SER A 77 -1.77 9.17 6.41
N ALA A 78 -0.85 9.41 5.46
CA ALA A 78 -0.70 8.53 4.31
C ALA A 78 -0.37 7.10 4.74
N GLU A 79 0.43 6.95 5.80
CA GLU A 79 0.79 5.64 6.38
C GLU A 79 -0.44 4.87 6.85
N VAL A 80 -1.30 5.49 7.67
CA VAL A 80 -2.51 4.86 8.19
C VAL A 80 -3.43 4.41 7.06
N ILE A 81 -3.59 5.24 6.02
CA ILE A 81 -4.47 4.92 4.89
C ILE A 81 -3.90 3.79 4.05
N LEU A 82 -2.62 3.87 3.66
CA LEU A 82 -2.01 2.91 2.73
C LEU A 82 -1.74 1.56 3.38
N LEU A 83 -1.10 1.56 4.57
CA LEU A 83 -0.79 0.32 5.28
C LEU A 83 -2.05 -0.31 5.86
N GLY A 84 -2.99 0.50 6.35
CA GLY A 84 -4.28 -0.02 6.80
C GLY A 84 -5.03 -0.73 5.68
N ALA A 85 -5.12 -0.14 4.49
CA ALA A 85 -5.78 -0.77 3.34
C ALA A 85 -5.06 -2.08 2.93
N LEU A 86 -3.73 -2.09 2.92
CA LEU A 86 -2.95 -3.28 2.61
C LEU A 86 -3.18 -4.39 3.64
N GLN A 87 -3.10 -4.08 4.93
CA GLN A 87 -3.26 -5.06 6.00
C GLN A 87 -4.64 -5.71 5.95
N ASN A 88 -5.69 -4.90 5.79
CA ASN A 88 -7.04 -5.43 5.66
C ASN A 88 -7.19 -6.36 4.46
N ARG A 89 -6.56 -6.03 3.32
CA ARG A 89 -6.56 -6.92 2.15
C ARG A 89 -5.85 -8.25 2.44
N MET A 90 -4.74 -8.22 3.18
CA MET A 90 -4.06 -9.44 3.61
C MET A 90 -4.94 -10.27 4.56
N GLU A 91 -5.63 -9.64 5.51
CA GLU A 91 -6.57 -10.32 6.43
C GLU A 91 -7.76 -10.95 5.68
N GLU A 92 -8.29 -10.30 4.64
CA GLU A 92 -9.32 -10.89 3.76
C GLU A 92 -8.82 -12.11 3.00
N LEU A 93 -7.56 -12.12 2.58
CA LEU A 93 -6.96 -13.26 1.89
C LEU A 93 -6.74 -14.42 2.87
N ASP A 94 -6.34 -14.14 4.11
CA ASP A 94 -6.15 -15.15 5.15
C ASP A 94 -7.49 -15.74 5.64
N GLY A 95 -8.55 -14.93 5.70
CA GLY A 95 -9.89 -15.38 6.08
C GLY A 95 -10.62 -16.22 5.03
N LYS A 96 -10.10 -16.30 3.79
CA LYS A 96 -10.66 -17.15 2.71
C LYS A 96 -10.12 -18.58 2.71
N ASP A 97 -9.10 -18.87 3.53
CA ASP A 97 -8.49 -20.19 3.66
C ASP A 97 -9.07 -21.01 4.85
N GLN A 98 -10.16 -20.54 5.48
CA GLN A 98 -10.95 -21.25 6.51
C GLN A 98 -12.30 -21.69 5.96
#